data_AF-A0A9D6ZP54-F1
#
_entry.id   AF-A0A9D6ZP54-F1
#
_cell.length_a   1.000
_cell.length_b   1.000
_cell.length_c   1.000
_cell.angle_alpha   90.00
_cell.angle_beta   90.00
_cell.angle_gamma   90.00
#
_symmetry.space_group_name_H-M   'P 1'
#
loop_
_entity.id
_entity.type
_entity.pdbx_description
1 polymer ?
#
loop_
_entity_poly.entity_id
_entity_poly.type
_entity_poly.pdbx_seq_one_letter_code
_entity_poly.pdbx_strand_id
1 'polypeptide(L)'
;MTGMRKIRPSWPCLLLLLAGVVAVGCSTGNGTSGLNLIAPDGNHPAGFVSTHPSLVLSSSDTSLCRPCHGEGLDGGIAKVSCFSNTLNGVACHHSSPTWGSPTEHGASAKRAPGQSSFIVCRICHGNDFTGGGSTVSCFPCHGVSAPHPAAPWRGTSPAVTHTDTDPVNAVVCFDCHASGGAPAGTPPGCFNGTLCH
;
A
#
# COMPACT_ATOMS: atom_id res chain seq x y z
N MET A 1 58.00 26.58 -38.71
CA MET A 1 56.94 25.59 -39.01
C MET A 1 56.26 25.21 -37.71
N THR A 2 55.07 25.73 -37.43
CA THR A 2 53.99 25.11 -36.64
C THR A 2 52.81 26.07 -36.60
N GLY A 3 51.83 25.84 -37.46
CA GLY A 3 50.62 26.64 -37.57
C GLY A 3 49.57 26.21 -36.54
N MET A 4 49.08 27.15 -35.75
CA MET A 4 47.92 26.97 -34.88
C MET A 4 46.64 26.92 -35.74
N ARG A 5 45.91 25.81 -35.70
CA ARG A 5 44.57 25.67 -36.29
C ARG A 5 43.57 26.48 -35.47
N LYS A 6 42.88 27.43 -36.12
CA LYS A 6 41.73 28.14 -35.57
C LYS A 6 40.52 27.20 -35.52
N ILE A 7 40.08 26.83 -34.33
CA ILE A 7 38.82 26.11 -34.09
C ILE A 7 37.70 27.15 -34.08
N ARG A 8 36.71 27.02 -34.98
CA ARG A 8 35.51 27.86 -35.01
C ARG A 8 34.45 27.25 -34.07
N PRO A 9 33.81 28.03 -33.18
CA PRO A 9 32.82 27.50 -32.25
C PRO A 9 31.50 27.24 -32.98
N SER A 10 31.09 25.97 -33.03
CA SER A 10 29.77 25.52 -33.48
C SER A 10 28.72 25.79 -32.39
N TRP A 11 28.39 27.06 -32.16
CA TRP A 11 27.41 27.47 -31.15
C TRP A 11 25.92 27.32 -31.55
N PRO A 12 25.47 27.27 -32.83
CA PRO A 12 24.03 27.35 -33.07
C PRO A 12 23.28 26.02 -32.83
N CYS A 13 23.97 24.87 -32.78
CA CYS A 13 23.31 23.57 -32.57
C CYS A 13 23.01 23.25 -31.10
N LEU A 14 23.69 23.89 -30.14
CA LEU A 14 23.50 23.59 -28.72
C LEU A 14 22.24 24.27 -28.13
N LEU A 15 21.80 25.38 -28.74
CA LEU A 15 20.62 26.12 -28.28
C LEU A 15 19.28 25.50 -28.72
N LEU A 16 19.28 24.68 -29.78
CA LEU A 16 18.07 23.96 -30.22
C LEU A 16 17.78 22.68 -29.43
N LEU A 17 18.76 22.17 -28.66
CA LEU A 17 18.56 21.02 -27.77
C LEU A 17 18.04 21.40 -26.37
N LEU A 18 18.10 22.68 -25.97
CA LEU A 18 17.57 23.16 -24.69
C LEU A 18 16.10 23.59 -24.73
N ALA A 19 15.51 23.76 -25.92
CA ALA A 19 14.12 24.22 -26.05
C ALA A 19 13.06 23.10 -25.90
N GLY A 20 13.48 21.84 -25.71
CA GLY A 20 12.60 20.67 -25.77
C GLY A 20 12.13 20.07 -24.43
N VAL A 21 12.53 20.59 -23.27
CA VAL A 21 12.33 19.89 -21.97
C VAL A 21 11.48 20.68 -20.97
N VAL A 22 10.57 21.53 -21.44
CA VAL A 22 9.56 22.17 -20.57
C VAL A 22 8.15 21.72 -20.95
N ALA A 23 7.98 20.42 -21.17
CA ALA A 23 6.66 19.81 -21.03
C ALA A 23 6.41 19.63 -19.53
N VAL A 24 5.89 20.68 -18.89
CA VAL A 24 5.28 20.60 -17.57
C VAL A 24 4.18 19.55 -17.67
N GLY A 25 4.42 18.37 -17.11
CA GLY A 25 3.45 17.29 -17.00
C GLY A 25 2.35 17.70 -16.03
N CYS A 26 1.44 18.57 -16.44
CA CYS A 26 0.15 18.70 -15.78
C CYS A 26 -0.63 17.42 -16.10
N SER A 27 -0.57 16.43 -15.20
CA SER A 27 -1.48 15.30 -15.23
C SER A 27 -2.91 15.86 -15.15
N THR A 28 -3.68 15.75 -16.24
CA THR A 28 -5.12 16.00 -16.18
C THR A 28 -5.75 14.93 -15.31
N GLY A 29 -6.60 15.33 -14.35
CA GLY A 29 -7.29 14.39 -13.47
C GLY A 29 -7.97 13.28 -14.27
N ASN A 30 -7.58 12.03 -14.01
CA ASN A 30 -8.12 10.88 -14.73
C ASN A 30 -9.51 10.55 -14.16
N GLY A 31 -10.57 10.92 -14.89
CA GLY A 31 -11.96 10.68 -14.50
C GLY A 31 -12.39 9.20 -14.49
N THR A 32 -11.48 8.26 -14.77
CA THR A 32 -11.82 6.83 -14.94
C THR A 32 -12.16 6.11 -13.64
N SER A 33 -11.83 6.65 -12.46
CA SER A 33 -12.16 5.98 -11.19
C SER A 33 -13.62 6.17 -10.77
N GLY A 34 -14.37 7.10 -11.38
CA GLY A 34 -15.73 7.46 -10.97
C GLY A 34 -15.83 8.16 -9.60
N LEU A 35 -14.70 8.35 -8.90
CA LEU A 35 -14.64 8.88 -7.53
C LEU A 35 -14.43 10.40 -7.46
N ASN A 36 -14.29 11.08 -8.60
CA ASN A 36 -14.06 12.53 -8.70
C ASN A 36 -13.00 13.04 -7.70
N LEU A 37 -11.87 12.34 -7.64
CA LEU A 37 -10.83 12.58 -6.63
C LEU A 37 -10.16 13.95 -6.76
N ILE A 38 -10.14 14.51 -7.97
CA ILE A 38 -9.43 15.75 -8.28
C ILE A 38 -10.40 16.69 -9.00
N ALA A 39 -10.42 17.95 -8.58
CA ALA A 39 -11.14 19.02 -9.23
C ALA A 39 -10.39 19.50 -10.51
N PRO A 40 -11.04 20.28 -11.40
CA PRO A 40 -10.42 20.74 -12.64
C PRO A 40 -9.12 21.55 -12.47
N ASP A 41 -8.89 22.09 -11.27
CA ASP A 41 -7.69 22.85 -10.90
C ASP A 41 -6.50 21.94 -10.52
N GLY A 42 -6.67 20.62 -10.53
CA GLY A 42 -5.63 19.65 -10.17
C GLY A 42 -5.52 19.37 -8.67
N ASN A 43 -6.36 19.98 -7.84
CA ASN A 43 -6.37 19.75 -6.39
C ASN A 43 -7.51 18.81 -5.98
N HIS A 44 -7.39 18.22 -4.79
CA HIS A 44 -8.52 17.55 -4.17
C HIS A 44 -9.65 18.55 -3.84
N PRO A 45 -10.94 18.14 -3.91
CA PRO A 45 -12.05 18.98 -3.51
C PRO A 45 -11.92 19.53 -2.07
N ALA A 46 -12.53 20.69 -1.81
CA ALA A 46 -12.53 21.27 -0.47
C ALA A 46 -13.07 20.27 0.57
N GLY A 47 -12.37 20.16 1.71
CA GLY A 47 -12.72 19.24 2.79
C GLY A 47 -12.27 17.78 2.60
N PHE A 48 -11.62 17.44 1.47
CA PHE A 48 -11.21 16.06 1.16
C PHE A 48 -10.41 15.36 2.26
N VAL A 49 -9.56 16.08 3.00
CA VAL A 49 -8.78 15.51 4.12
C VAL A 49 -9.66 14.83 5.17
N SER A 50 -10.88 15.32 5.39
CA SER A 50 -11.81 14.74 6.36
C SER A 50 -12.41 13.40 5.92
N THR A 51 -12.47 13.14 4.61
CA THR A 51 -13.01 11.91 3.99
C THR A 51 -11.93 11.02 3.39
N HIS A 52 -10.69 11.51 3.30
CA HIS A 52 -9.53 10.79 2.79
C HIS A 52 -9.28 9.43 3.49
N PRO A 53 -9.29 9.30 4.83
CA PRO A 53 -9.11 7.99 5.48
C PRO A 53 -10.12 6.94 5.04
N SER A 54 -11.42 7.27 5.08
CA SER A 54 -12.47 6.31 4.74
C SER A 54 -12.40 5.89 3.27
N LEU A 55 -11.96 6.79 2.39
CA LEU A 55 -11.71 6.47 0.98
C LEU A 55 -10.60 5.43 0.81
N VAL A 56 -9.42 5.63 1.41
CA VAL A 56 -8.30 4.68 1.31
C VAL A 56 -8.66 3.31 1.88
N LEU A 57 -9.42 3.31 2.98
CA LEU A 57 -9.78 2.08 3.69
C LEU A 57 -10.94 1.33 3.03
N SER A 58 -11.74 2.01 2.20
CA SER A 58 -12.82 1.39 1.43
C SER A 58 -12.34 0.90 0.06
N SER A 59 -11.35 1.54 -0.56
CA SER A 59 -10.84 1.06 -1.85
C SER A 59 -10.02 -0.22 -1.72
N SER A 60 -9.33 -0.42 -0.59
CA SER A 60 -8.31 -1.48 -0.39
C SER A 60 -7.21 -1.49 -1.48
N ASP A 61 -7.20 -0.49 -2.34
CA ASP A 61 -6.36 -0.33 -3.51
C ASP A 61 -5.93 1.13 -3.57
N THR A 62 -4.63 1.33 -3.44
CA THR A 62 -3.98 2.65 -3.49
C THR A 62 -3.42 2.97 -4.87
N SER A 63 -3.61 2.09 -5.86
CA SER A 63 -3.15 2.27 -7.24
C SER A 63 -3.63 3.59 -7.84
N LEU A 64 -4.83 4.02 -7.47
CA LEU A 64 -5.46 5.28 -7.88
C LEU A 64 -4.73 6.54 -7.37
N CYS A 65 -3.93 6.41 -6.30
CA CYS A 65 -3.22 7.52 -5.65
C CYS A 65 -1.77 7.67 -6.13
N ARG A 66 -1.16 6.57 -6.57
CA ARG A 66 0.26 6.47 -6.97
C ARG A 66 0.68 7.45 -8.07
N PRO A 67 -0.15 7.80 -9.08
CA PRO A 67 0.25 8.74 -10.12
C PRO A 67 0.68 10.13 -9.60
N CYS A 68 0.12 10.58 -8.48
CA CYS A 68 0.44 11.87 -7.88
C CYS A 68 1.30 11.73 -6.61
N HIS A 69 1.01 10.73 -5.79
CA HIS A 69 1.68 10.52 -4.50
C HIS A 69 2.96 9.68 -4.60
N GLY A 70 3.30 9.18 -5.79
CA GLY A 70 4.45 8.32 -6.03
C GLY A 70 4.10 6.83 -5.91
N GLU A 71 4.91 5.98 -6.56
CA GLU A 71 4.70 4.52 -6.55
C GLU A 71 4.72 3.92 -5.15
N GLY A 72 5.49 4.54 -4.24
CA GLY A 72 5.55 4.21 -2.82
C GLY A 72 4.64 5.06 -1.94
N LEU A 73 3.82 5.96 -2.50
CA LEU A 73 2.95 6.89 -1.75
C LEU A 73 3.72 7.80 -0.77
N ASP A 74 5.00 8.02 -1.03
CA ASP A 74 5.96 8.76 -0.20
C ASP A 74 5.98 10.27 -0.51
N GLY A 75 5.17 10.72 -1.46
CA GLY A 75 4.90 12.12 -1.73
C GLY A 75 4.96 12.50 -3.21
N GLY A 76 5.72 11.75 -4.02
CA GLY A 76 5.76 11.94 -5.47
C GLY A 76 5.82 13.39 -5.95
N ILE A 77 4.93 13.74 -6.89
CA ILE A 77 4.75 15.11 -7.38
C ILE A 77 3.84 15.94 -6.48
N ALA A 78 2.93 15.31 -5.72
CA ALA A 78 2.03 15.97 -4.78
C ALA A 78 2.75 16.58 -3.56
N LYS A 79 3.99 16.14 -3.28
CA LYS A 79 4.79 16.52 -2.10
C LYS A 79 4.12 16.24 -0.75
N VAL A 80 3.13 15.33 -0.75
CA VAL A 80 2.37 14.91 0.42
C VAL A 80 2.47 13.40 0.56
N SER A 81 3.19 12.94 1.58
CA SER A 81 3.37 11.52 1.89
C SER A 81 2.12 10.95 2.58
N CYS A 82 1.71 9.75 2.15
CA CYS A 82 0.71 8.94 2.85
C CYS A 82 1.14 8.61 4.29
N PHE A 83 2.46 8.58 4.55
CA PHE A 83 3.04 8.24 5.86
C PHE A 83 3.45 9.49 6.66
N SER A 84 2.95 10.66 6.27
CA SER A 84 3.25 11.90 7.01
C SER A 84 2.57 11.92 8.37
N ASN A 85 3.35 12.10 9.44
CA ASN A 85 2.84 12.24 10.80
C ASN A 85 2.03 13.53 11.01
N THR A 86 2.23 14.56 10.19
CA THR A 86 1.61 15.90 10.37
C THR A 86 0.29 16.07 9.62
N LEU A 87 0.02 15.24 8.62
CA LEU A 87 -1.21 15.30 7.82
C LEU A 87 -2.21 14.20 8.22
N ASN A 88 -2.06 13.67 9.43
CA ASN A 88 -2.68 12.43 9.88
C ASN A 88 -2.49 11.37 8.79
N GLY A 89 -1.30 10.85 8.51
CA GLY A 89 -1.11 9.74 7.55
C GLY A 89 -2.13 8.63 7.79
N VAL A 90 -3.25 8.70 7.07
CA VAL A 90 -4.52 8.49 7.75
C VAL A 90 -4.76 7.00 7.87
N ALA A 91 -4.79 6.51 9.11
CA ALA A 91 -4.99 5.11 9.52
C ALA A 91 -3.78 4.17 9.62
N CYS A 92 -2.53 4.62 9.44
CA CYS A 92 -1.38 3.73 9.72
C CYS A 92 -0.92 3.75 11.20
N HIS A 93 -1.28 4.75 12.00
CA HIS A 93 -0.84 4.89 13.40
C HIS A 93 -1.98 4.65 14.40
N HIS A 94 -1.94 3.49 15.04
CA HIS A 94 -2.83 3.16 16.16
C HIS A 94 -2.34 3.87 17.42
N SER A 95 -3.22 4.62 18.09
CA SER A 95 -2.88 5.46 19.25
C SER A 95 -3.02 4.75 20.60
N SER A 96 -3.29 3.45 20.60
CA SER A 96 -3.46 2.68 21.83
C SER A 96 -2.11 2.27 22.44
N PRO A 97 -1.89 2.51 23.74
CA PRO A 97 -0.68 2.07 24.43
C PRO A 97 -0.59 0.54 24.54
N THR A 98 -1.70 -0.18 24.37
CA THR A 98 -1.75 -1.65 24.44
C THR A 98 -1.80 -2.31 23.07
N TRP A 99 -1.59 -1.55 21.98
CA TRP A 99 -1.73 -2.04 20.61
C TRP A 99 -0.95 -3.35 20.38
N GLY A 100 0.28 -3.48 20.86
CA GLY A 100 1.08 -4.71 20.70
C GLY A 100 0.49 -5.99 21.33
N SER A 101 -0.58 -5.90 22.13
CA SER A 101 -1.25 -7.05 22.73
C SER A 101 -2.00 -7.89 21.69
N PRO A 102 -1.90 -9.24 21.71
CA PRO A 102 -2.67 -10.11 20.82
C PRO A 102 -4.19 -9.92 20.92
N THR A 103 -4.69 -9.53 22.09
CA THR A 103 -6.13 -9.26 22.32
C THR A 103 -6.62 -8.03 21.57
N GLU A 104 -5.73 -7.09 21.27
CA GLU A 104 -6.07 -5.85 20.57
C GLU A 104 -5.62 -5.92 19.10
N HIS A 105 -4.32 -6.00 18.84
CA HIS A 105 -3.77 -6.06 17.49
C HIS A 105 -4.17 -7.34 16.75
N GLY A 106 -4.07 -8.50 17.40
CA GLY A 106 -4.48 -9.77 16.80
C GLY A 106 -5.98 -9.82 16.52
N ALA A 107 -6.81 -9.33 17.45
CA ALA A 107 -8.26 -9.22 17.21
C ALA A 107 -8.59 -8.25 16.07
N SER A 108 -7.84 -7.16 15.93
CA SER A 108 -8.01 -6.18 14.86
C SER A 108 -7.64 -6.75 13.48
N ALA A 109 -6.48 -7.42 13.38
CA ALA A 109 -6.01 -8.05 12.14
C ALA A 109 -6.99 -9.10 11.60
N LYS A 110 -7.72 -9.78 12.49
CA LYS A 110 -8.65 -10.88 12.15
C LYS A 110 -10.03 -10.44 11.65
N ARG A 111 -10.40 -9.16 11.75
CA ARG A 111 -11.75 -8.67 11.43
C ARG A 111 -12.08 -8.70 9.93
N ALA A 112 -13.38 -8.60 9.64
CA ALA A 112 -13.97 -8.38 8.32
C ALA A 112 -13.52 -7.02 7.73
N PRO A 113 -13.75 -6.73 6.43
CA PRO A 113 -13.19 -5.54 5.82
C PRO A 113 -13.82 -4.27 6.43
N GLY A 114 -13.01 -3.22 6.56
CA GLY A 114 -13.31 -2.02 7.32
C GLY A 114 -12.00 -1.34 7.71
N GLN A 115 -11.97 -0.59 8.83
CA GLN A 115 -10.74 0.06 9.29
C GLN A 115 -9.68 -0.94 9.84
N SER A 116 -9.94 -2.25 9.78
CA SER A 116 -9.14 -3.29 10.45
C SER A 116 -9.36 -4.66 9.81
N SER A 117 -8.32 -5.21 9.15
CA SER A 117 -8.26 -6.58 8.60
C SER A 117 -6.85 -6.82 8.05
N PHE A 118 -6.45 -8.06 7.80
CA PHE A 118 -5.17 -8.35 7.13
C PHE A 118 -5.05 -7.66 5.77
N ILE A 119 -6.14 -7.62 4.99
CA ILE A 119 -6.18 -6.96 3.69
C ILE A 119 -5.77 -5.50 3.83
N VAL A 120 -6.37 -4.80 4.78
CA VAL A 120 -6.18 -3.36 5.00
C VAL A 120 -4.82 -3.08 5.62
N CYS A 121 -4.32 -3.95 6.50
CA CYS A 121 -2.98 -3.80 7.08
C CYS A 121 -1.88 -3.84 6.02
N ARG A 122 -2.03 -4.61 4.92
CA ARG A 122 -1.05 -4.66 3.82
C ARG A 122 -0.83 -3.31 3.13
N ILE A 123 -1.81 -2.40 3.17
CA ILE A 123 -1.69 -1.04 2.62
C ILE A 123 -0.50 -0.30 3.24
N CYS A 124 -0.31 -0.44 4.57
CA CYS A 124 0.78 0.21 5.28
C CYS A 124 1.98 -0.73 5.46
N HIS A 125 1.75 -2.01 5.78
CA HIS A 125 2.79 -2.97 6.19
C HIS A 125 3.39 -3.80 5.05
N GLY A 126 2.94 -3.58 3.81
CA GLY A 126 3.37 -4.32 2.62
C GLY A 126 2.61 -5.63 2.44
N ASN A 127 2.58 -6.13 1.20
CA ASN A 127 1.84 -7.36 0.87
C ASN A 127 2.41 -8.59 1.56
N ASP A 128 3.71 -8.58 1.84
CA ASP A 128 4.46 -9.64 2.52
C ASP A 128 4.63 -9.38 4.02
N PHE A 129 4.03 -8.32 4.56
CA PHE A 129 4.11 -7.91 5.96
C PHE A 129 5.54 -7.62 6.46
N THR A 130 6.49 -7.35 5.55
CA THR A 130 7.88 -7.06 5.93
C THR A 130 8.08 -5.62 6.41
N GLY A 131 7.07 -4.77 6.31
CA GLY A 131 7.06 -3.41 6.84
C GLY A 131 6.54 -2.38 5.85
N GLY A 132 6.65 -2.63 4.54
CA GLY A 132 6.14 -1.73 3.50
C GLY A 132 6.50 -0.26 3.76
N GLY A 133 5.54 0.64 3.57
CA GLY A 133 5.72 2.07 3.83
C GLY A 133 5.64 2.46 5.31
N SER A 134 5.06 1.63 6.18
CA SER A 134 5.08 1.88 7.64
C SER A 134 6.44 1.57 8.26
N THR A 135 7.28 0.80 7.59
CA THR A 135 8.55 0.22 8.08
C THR A 135 8.40 -0.73 9.28
N VAL A 136 7.17 -1.04 9.69
CA VAL A 136 6.88 -1.92 10.84
C VAL A 136 6.61 -3.33 10.35
N SER A 137 7.59 -4.21 10.53
CA SER A 137 7.51 -5.62 10.16
C SER A 137 6.66 -6.43 11.16
N CYS A 138 5.90 -7.42 10.70
CA CYS A 138 5.19 -8.35 11.58
C CYS A 138 6.12 -9.40 12.21
N PHE A 139 7.27 -9.65 11.57
CA PHE A 139 8.16 -10.77 11.89
C PHE A 139 8.90 -10.67 13.24
N PRO A 140 9.29 -9.49 13.76
CA PRO A 140 9.98 -9.40 15.05
C PRO A 140 9.18 -9.97 16.23
N CYS A 141 7.86 -9.81 16.24
CA CYS A 141 6.99 -10.34 17.30
C CYS A 141 6.46 -11.74 16.98
N HIS A 142 6.21 -12.06 15.70
CA HIS A 142 5.66 -13.35 15.31
C HIS A 142 6.71 -14.46 15.16
N GLY A 143 7.98 -14.11 14.88
CA GLY A 143 9.11 -15.04 14.84
C GLY A 143 9.09 -16.10 13.72
N VAL A 144 8.02 -16.16 12.93
CA VAL A 144 7.83 -17.06 11.78
C VAL A 144 7.21 -16.31 10.62
N SER A 145 6.97 -16.98 9.48
CA SER A 145 6.19 -16.42 8.37
C SER A 145 4.80 -16.00 8.83
N ALA A 146 4.66 -14.70 9.12
CA ALA A 146 3.39 -14.06 9.39
C ALA A 146 2.47 -14.22 8.15
N PRO A 147 1.15 -14.35 8.33
CA PRO A 147 0.42 -14.18 9.59
C PRO A 147 0.38 -15.42 10.49
N HIS A 148 1.07 -16.53 10.19
CA HIS A 148 1.01 -17.69 11.09
C HIS A 148 1.68 -17.39 12.45
N PRO A 149 1.15 -17.93 13.56
CA PRO A 149 1.90 -18.04 14.81
C PRO A 149 2.94 -19.17 14.69
N ALA A 150 3.85 -19.27 15.66
CA ALA A 150 4.66 -20.47 15.83
C ALA A 150 3.75 -21.72 15.92
N ALA A 151 4.20 -22.85 15.36
CA ALA A 151 3.45 -24.09 15.44
C ALA A 151 3.19 -24.49 16.92
N PRO A 152 2.03 -25.06 17.26
CA PRO A 152 0.96 -25.51 16.36
C PRO A 152 0.00 -24.39 15.92
N TRP A 153 -0.26 -24.30 14.60
CA TRP A 153 -1.04 -23.21 13.99
C TRP A 153 -2.53 -23.16 14.38
N ARG A 154 -3.08 -24.27 14.88
CA ARG A 154 -4.46 -24.41 15.37
C ARG A 154 -4.50 -24.87 16.84
N GLY A 155 -3.68 -24.26 17.69
CA GLY A 155 -3.75 -24.48 19.13
C GLY A 155 -5.08 -23.99 19.74
N THR A 156 -5.43 -24.51 20.91
CA THR A 156 -6.47 -23.92 21.76
C THR A 156 -5.85 -22.87 22.68
N SER A 157 -6.65 -21.91 23.15
CA SER A 157 -6.22 -20.91 24.15
C SER A 157 -5.39 -21.56 25.27
N PRO A 158 -4.26 -20.97 25.68
CA PRO A 158 -3.81 -19.59 25.42
C PRO A 158 -2.97 -19.41 24.14
N ALA A 159 -2.96 -20.39 23.22
CA ALA A 159 -2.21 -20.27 21.97
C ALA A 159 -2.73 -19.11 21.11
N VAL A 160 -1.82 -18.27 20.62
CA VAL A 160 -2.13 -17.28 19.58
C VAL A 160 -2.47 -18.06 18.32
N THR A 161 -3.70 -17.95 17.84
CA THR A 161 -4.14 -18.58 16.60
C THR A 161 -4.97 -17.63 15.76
N HIS A 162 -5.13 -18.01 14.50
CA HIS A 162 -5.95 -17.30 13.53
C HIS A 162 -7.23 -18.06 13.19
N THR A 163 -7.64 -19.08 13.97
CA THR A 163 -8.76 -19.99 13.67
C THR A 163 -10.15 -19.33 13.59
N ASP A 164 -10.24 -18.08 14.03
CA ASP A 164 -11.41 -17.19 14.05
C ASP A 164 -11.25 -15.98 13.12
N THR A 165 -10.25 -15.99 12.23
CA THR A 165 -10.07 -14.94 11.19
C THR A 165 -11.27 -14.89 10.25
N ASP A 166 -11.75 -13.69 9.97
CA ASP A 166 -12.84 -13.47 9.04
C ASP A 166 -12.50 -13.98 7.63
N PRO A 167 -13.39 -14.74 6.96
CA PRO A 167 -13.16 -15.30 5.63
C PRO A 167 -12.81 -14.28 4.54
N VAL A 168 -13.13 -13.00 4.70
CA VAL A 168 -12.70 -11.96 3.75
C VAL A 168 -11.18 -11.99 3.56
N ASN A 169 -10.42 -12.32 4.61
CA ASN A 169 -8.97 -12.32 4.60
C ASN A 169 -8.36 -13.50 3.81
N ALA A 170 -9.19 -14.38 3.22
CA ALA A 170 -8.71 -15.54 2.47
C ALA A 170 -7.77 -15.17 1.31
N VAL A 171 -7.93 -13.99 0.71
CA VAL A 171 -7.02 -13.49 -0.33
C VAL A 171 -5.59 -13.28 0.20
N VAL A 172 -5.42 -12.94 1.48
CA VAL A 172 -4.09 -12.81 2.10
C VAL A 172 -3.45 -14.18 2.29
N CYS A 173 -4.26 -15.16 2.70
CA CYS A 173 -3.79 -16.53 2.85
C CYS A 173 -3.39 -17.12 1.48
N PHE A 174 -4.14 -16.79 0.42
CA PHE A 174 -3.88 -17.23 -0.94
C PHE A 174 -2.47 -16.87 -1.43
N ASP A 175 -1.92 -15.70 -1.06
CA ASP A 175 -0.58 -15.27 -1.49
C ASP A 175 0.53 -16.31 -1.20
N CYS A 176 0.37 -17.10 -0.12
CA CYS A 176 1.33 -18.14 0.26
C CYS A 176 0.80 -19.58 0.05
N HIS A 177 -0.52 -19.75 -0.02
CA HIS A 177 -1.17 -21.07 -0.08
C HIS A 177 -1.86 -21.36 -1.43
N ALA A 178 -1.55 -20.59 -2.48
CA ALA A 178 -2.09 -20.76 -3.84
C ALA A 178 -1.79 -22.16 -4.46
N SER A 179 -0.92 -22.96 -3.84
CA SER A 179 -0.53 -24.29 -4.31
C SER A 179 -1.41 -25.43 -3.76
N GLY A 180 -2.47 -25.14 -2.99
CA GLY A 180 -3.40 -26.14 -2.45
C GLY A 180 -4.48 -26.56 -3.45
N GLY A 181 -4.54 -27.86 -3.77
CA GLY A 181 -5.54 -28.43 -4.69
C GLY A 181 -6.98 -28.38 -4.15
N ALA A 182 -7.70 -27.30 -4.44
CA ALA A 182 -9.13 -27.20 -4.16
C ALA A 182 -9.97 -27.69 -5.37
N PRO A 183 -11.09 -28.40 -5.17
CA PRO A 183 -12.05 -28.64 -6.23
C PRO A 183 -12.58 -27.32 -6.82
N ALA A 184 -12.76 -27.27 -8.14
CA ALA A 184 -13.30 -26.11 -8.84
C ALA A 184 -14.65 -25.66 -8.24
N GLY A 185 -14.77 -24.36 -7.95
CA GLY A 185 -15.97 -23.78 -7.34
C GLY A 185 -15.97 -23.75 -5.81
N THR A 186 -14.93 -24.24 -5.15
CA THR A 186 -14.77 -24.06 -3.69
C THR A 186 -14.31 -22.64 -3.40
N PRO A 187 -14.97 -21.83 -2.55
CA PRO A 187 -14.44 -20.52 -2.18
C PRO A 187 -13.07 -20.64 -1.46
N PRO A 188 -12.12 -19.71 -1.69
CA PRO A 188 -10.90 -19.64 -0.89
C PRO A 188 -11.25 -19.49 0.58
N GLY A 189 -10.71 -20.35 1.44
CA GLY A 189 -10.95 -20.27 2.88
C GLY A 189 -9.64 -20.34 3.67
N CYS A 190 -9.53 -19.49 4.69
CA CYS A 190 -8.38 -19.47 5.59
C CYS A 190 -8.15 -20.82 6.31
N PHE A 191 -9.19 -21.65 6.43
CA PHE A 191 -9.18 -22.83 7.30
C PHE A 191 -9.44 -24.17 6.61
N ASN A 192 -9.80 -24.19 5.34
CA ASN A 192 -10.26 -25.40 4.68
C ASN A 192 -9.24 -25.93 3.66
N GLY A 193 -8.06 -25.30 3.55
CA GLY A 193 -7.03 -25.72 2.60
C GLY A 193 -7.46 -25.55 1.14
N THR A 194 -8.54 -24.80 0.88
CA THR A 194 -9.14 -24.64 -0.44
C THR A 194 -8.82 -23.29 -1.08
N LEU A 195 -7.69 -22.69 -0.71
CA LEU A 195 -7.19 -21.44 -1.27
C LEU A 195 -6.84 -21.72 -2.75
N CYS A 196 -7.71 -21.27 -3.66
CA CYS A 196 -8.06 -21.90 -4.94
C CYS A 196 -6.98 -22.05 -6.03
N HIS A 197 -7.41 -22.65 -7.14
CA HIS A 197 -6.89 -22.44 -8.49
C HIS A 197 -7.90 -21.57 -9.26
#